data_AF-A0A0Q7HW56-F1
#
_entry.id   AF-A0A0Q7HW56-F1
#
_cell.length_a   1.000
_cell.length_b   1.000
_cell.length_c   1.000
_cell.angle_alpha   90.00
_cell.angle_beta   90.00
_cell.angle_gamma   90.00
#
_symmetry.space_group_name_H-M   'P 1'
#
loop_
_entity.id
_entity.type
_entity.pdbx_description
1 polymer ?
#
loop_
_entity_poly.entity_id
_entity_poly.type
_entity_poly.pdbx_seq_one_letter_code
_entity_poly.pdbx_strand_id
1 'polypeptide(L)'
;MSIKALRSTFGPNCHWCGLPMDFEEPAGRPESATIEHLVDSTFGGMRLPKHRRLAHAACNHARNEFRMQAERQFKAWIAQRQASAKTLNNKKTNV
;
A
#
# COMPACT_ATOMS: atom_id res chain seq x y z
N MET A 1 19.11 4.67 -9.18
CA MET A 1 19.06 6.10 -8.78
C MET A 1 19.13 6.15 -7.27
N SER A 2 19.97 7.00 -6.68
CA SER A 2 19.98 7.22 -5.23
C SER A 2 18.73 7.97 -4.79
N ILE A 3 18.32 7.81 -3.53
CA ILE A 3 17.19 8.57 -2.95
C ILE A 3 17.47 10.08 -3.01
N LYS A 4 18.73 10.50 -2.82
CA LYS A 4 19.17 11.89 -3.02
C LYS A 4 18.92 12.39 -4.46
N ALA A 5 19.15 11.57 -5.48
CA ALA A 5 18.85 11.92 -6.87
C ALA A 5 17.35 11.98 -7.19
N LEU A 6 16.51 11.26 -6.42
CA LEU A 6 15.05 11.32 -6.58
C LEU A 6 14.43 12.55 -5.91
N ARG A 7 15.14 13.18 -4.97
CA ARG A 7 14.69 14.42 -4.30
C ARG A 7 14.45 15.57 -5.27
N SER A 8 15.30 15.72 -6.29
CA SER A 8 15.11 16.78 -7.31
C SER A 8 13.86 16.56 -8.15
N THR A 9 13.41 15.32 -8.30
CA THR A 9 12.25 14.95 -9.11
C THR A 9 10.94 14.99 -8.31
N PHE A 10 10.96 14.51 -7.06
CA PHE A 10 9.75 14.35 -6.25
C PHE A 10 9.62 15.37 -5.12
N GLY A 11 10.64 16.19 -4.89
CA GLY A 11 10.68 17.16 -3.80
C GLY A 11 11.14 16.56 -2.46
N PRO A 12 11.26 17.43 -1.44
CA PRO A 12 11.74 17.04 -0.11
C PRO A 12 10.65 16.50 0.82
N ASN A 13 9.38 16.62 0.44
CA ASN A 13 8.25 16.32 1.31
C ASN A 13 7.69 14.93 1.02
N CYS A 14 7.28 14.25 2.08
CA CYS A 14 6.66 12.94 2.02
C CYS A 14 5.35 13.01 1.23
N HIS A 15 5.18 12.09 0.29
CA HIS A 15 3.98 12.03 -0.54
C HIS A 15 2.69 11.83 0.26
N TRP A 16 2.76 11.13 1.40
CA TRP A 16 1.57 10.78 2.19
C TRP A 16 1.15 11.86 3.18
N CYS A 17 2.09 12.37 3.97
CA CYS A 17 1.78 13.32 5.05
C CYS A 17 2.16 14.77 4.73
N GLY A 18 2.91 15.01 3.64
CA GLY A 18 3.35 16.36 3.25
C GLY A 18 4.50 16.94 4.08
N LEU A 19 4.99 16.23 5.10
CA LEU A 19 6.07 16.70 5.97
C LEU A 19 7.47 16.46 5.35
N PRO A 20 8.49 17.23 5.74
CA PRO A 20 9.86 17.03 5.25
C PRO A 20 10.41 15.64 5.57
N MET A 21 11.14 15.04 4.63
CA MET A 21 11.83 13.77 4.82
C MET A 21 13.30 13.96 5.14
N ASP A 22 13.88 13.00 5.85
CA ASP A 22 15.31 12.88 6.08
C ASP A 22 15.98 12.10 4.95
N PHE A 23 17.00 12.70 4.32
CA PHE A 23 17.74 12.12 3.20
C PHE A 23 19.15 11.67 3.58
N GLU A 24 19.52 11.82 4.85
CA GLU A 24 20.85 11.47 5.34
C GLU A 24 20.96 10.01 5.76
N GLU A 25 22.19 9.51 5.74
CA GLU A 25 22.52 8.18 6.24
C GLU A 25 22.62 8.20 7.78
N PRO A 26 22.33 7.08 8.47
CA PRO A 26 21.85 5.81 7.92
C PRO A 26 20.37 5.88 7.51
N ALA A 27 20.06 5.30 6.36
CA ALA A 27 18.67 5.06 5.96
C ALA A 27 17.96 4.11 6.95
N GLY A 28 16.63 4.19 7.02
CA GLY A 28 15.79 3.26 7.79
C GLY A 28 15.21 3.82 9.09
N ARG A 29 15.46 5.10 9.41
CA ARG A 29 14.71 5.79 10.47
C ARG A 29 13.26 6.02 10.03
N PRO A 30 12.31 6.18 10.97
CA PRO A 30 10.91 6.50 10.65
C PRO A 30 10.76 7.66 9.65
N GLU A 31 11.55 8.72 9.84
CA GLU A 31 11.55 9.93 9.01
C GLU A 31 12.44 9.84 7.75
N SER A 32 13.12 8.71 7.52
CA SER A 32 13.96 8.55 6.33
C SER A 32 13.11 8.51 5.06
N ALA A 33 13.57 9.20 4.02
CA ALA A 33 13.03 9.12 2.67
C ALA A 33 13.23 7.70 2.13
N THR A 34 12.15 7.11 1.63
CA THR A 34 12.13 5.80 0.97
C THR A 34 11.34 5.88 -0.32
N ILE A 35 11.60 4.94 -1.25
CA ILE A 35 10.87 4.87 -2.52
C ILE A 35 9.57 4.12 -2.31
N GLU A 36 8.46 4.75 -2.66
CA GLU A 36 7.13 4.16 -2.62
C GLU A 36 6.59 3.86 -4.02
N HIS A 37 5.84 2.75 -4.14
CA HIS A 37 5.14 2.38 -5.37
C HIS A 37 3.63 2.68 -5.24
N LEU A 38 3.12 3.57 -6.09
CA LEU A 38 1.72 3.99 -6.05
C LEU A 38 0.74 2.92 -6.53
N VAL A 39 1.17 2.08 -7.47
CA VAL A 39 0.37 1.01 -8.07
C VAL A 39 1.03 -0.32 -7.72
N ASP A 40 0.25 -1.22 -7.11
CA ASP A 40 0.73 -2.55 -6.78
C ASP A 40 1.03 -3.34 -8.06
N SER A 41 2.09 -4.16 -7.99
CA SER A 41 2.69 -4.88 -9.10
C SER A 41 1.78 -5.95 -9.75
N THR A 42 0.62 -6.21 -9.15
CA THR A 42 -0.39 -7.20 -9.58
C THR A 42 -1.01 -6.93 -10.95
N PHE A 43 -0.89 -5.70 -11.49
CA PHE A 43 -1.33 -5.36 -12.85
C PHE A 43 -0.21 -5.40 -13.90
N GLY A 44 0.70 -6.36 -13.82
CA GLY A 44 1.71 -6.58 -14.86
C GLY A 44 2.72 -5.44 -14.97
N GLY A 45 3.63 -5.37 -13.98
CA GLY A 45 4.99 -4.95 -14.27
C GLY A 45 5.25 -3.50 -14.69
N MET A 46 4.35 -2.54 -14.46
CA MET A 46 4.68 -1.14 -14.75
C MET A 46 5.59 -0.53 -13.67
N ARG A 47 6.88 -0.88 -13.76
CA ARG A 47 8.02 -0.18 -13.11
C ARG A 47 8.29 1.19 -13.72
N LEU A 48 7.24 1.88 -14.18
CA LEU A 48 7.38 3.19 -14.80
C LEU A 48 7.70 4.23 -13.72
N PRO A 49 8.65 5.15 -13.96
CA PRO A 49 8.98 6.21 -13.01
C PRO A 49 7.77 7.00 -12.51
N LYS A 50 6.73 7.16 -13.35
CA LYS A 50 5.46 7.83 -12.98
C LYS A 50 4.72 7.17 -11.81
N HIS A 51 4.98 5.89 -11.53
CA HIS A 51 4.35 5.14 -10.43
C HIS A 51 5.19 5.13 -9.15
N ARG A 52 6.31 5.85 -9.10
CA ARG A 52 7.13 5.98 -7.90
C ARG A 52 6.93 7.33 -7.24
N ARG A 53 7.04 7.38 -5.91
CA ARG A 53 7.10 8.61 -5.11
C ARG A 53 8.15 8.44 -4.01
N LEU A 54 8.51 9.55 -3.36
CA LEU A 54 9.24 9.52 -2.10
C LEU A 54 8.28 9.67 -0.94
N ALA A 55 8.49 8.88 0.11
CA ALA A 55 7.73 8.94 1.34
C ALA A 55 8.57 8.47 2.52
N HIS A 56 8.16 8.85 3.73
CA HIS A 56 8.76 8.35 4.96
C HIS A 56 8.69 6.82 5.05
N ALA A 57 9.72 6.21 5.64
CA ALA A 57 9.71 4.79 5.97
C ALA A 57 8.49 4.42 6.82
N ALA A 58 8.18 5.22 7.84
CA ALA A 58 7.04 5.00 8.72
C ALA A 58 5.69 5.12 7.97
N CYS A 59 5.52 6.13 7.12
CA CYS A 59 4.29 6.30 6.35
C CYS A 59 4.08 5.15 5.36
N ASN A 60 5.14 4.70 4.68
CA ASN A 60 5.06 3.56 3.77
C ASN A 60 4.71 2.27 4.51
N HIS A 61 5.35 2.02 5.66
CA HIS A 61 5.03 0.87 6.49
C HIS A 61 3.57 0.89 6.97
N ALA A 62 3.11 2.02 7.52
CA ALA A 62 1.74 2.17 7.99
C ALA A 62 0.70 2.00 6.87
N ARG A 63 0.93 2.59 5.68
CA ARG A 63 0.07 2.42 4.51
C ARG A 63 -0.05 0.94 4.12
N ASN A 64 1.08 0.22 4.10
CA ASN A 64 1.08 -1.21 3.77
C ASN A 64 0.30 -2.02 4.79
N GLU A 65 0.46 -1.76 6.09
CA GLU A 65 -0.33 -2.43 7.13
C GLU A 65 -1.83 -2.14 6.99
N PHE A 66 -2.23 -0.89 6.75
CA PHE A 66 -3.64 -0.55 6.53
C PHE A 66 -4.21 -1.24 5.28
N ARG A 67 -3.44 -1.32 4.19
CA ARG A 67 -3.84 -2.06 2.99
C ARG A 67 -4.05 -3.53 3.30
N MET A 68 -3.10 -4.18 3.98
CA MET A 68 -3.19 -5.59 4.33
C MET A 68 -4.38 -5.87 5.26
N GLN A 69 -4.68 -4.96 6.19
CA GLN A 69 -5.87 -5.06 7.04
C GLN A 69 -7.17 -4.96 6.22
N ALA A 70 -7.27 -3.99 5.32
CA ALA A 70 -8.43 -3.82 4.44
C ALA A 70 -8.64 -5.06 3.53
N GLU A 71 -7.55 -5.64 3.00
CA GLU A 71 -7.62 -6.87 2.20
C GLU A 71 -8.13 -8.07 3.00
N ARG A 72 -7.67 -8.23 4.25
CA ARG A 72 -8.16 -9.29 5.16
C ARG A 72 -9.65 -9.11 5.45
N GLN A 73 -10.09 -7.89 5.74
CA GLN A 73 -11.50 -7.56 5.99
C GLN A 73 -12.36 -7.87 4.75
N PHE A 74 -11.91 -7.49 3.57
CA PHE A 74 -12.64 -7.74 2.33
C PHE A 74 -12.78 -9.25 2.05
N LYS A 75 -11.70 -10.03 2.23
CA LYS A 75 -11.75 -11.50 2.08
C LYS A 75 -12.72 -12.14 3.06
N ALA A 76 -12.73 -11.70 4.32
CA ALA A 76 -13.67 -12.19 5.33
C ALA A 76 -15.13 -11.89 4.94
N TRP A 77 -15.40 -10.68 4.44
CA TRP A 77 -16.73 -10.29 3.96
C TRP A 77 -17.21 -11.14 2.78
N ILE A 78 -16.33 -11.43 1.81
CA ILE A 78 -16.64 -12.33 0.68
C ILE A 78 -16.98 -13.74 1.18
N ALA A 79 -16.18 -14.28 2.11
CA ALA A 79 -16.42 -15.62 2.66
C ALA A 79 -17.78 -15.69 3.38
N GLN A 80 -18.14 -14.66 4.16
CA GLN A 80 -19.45 -14.56 4.80
C GLN A 80 -20.59 -14.54 3.78
N ARG A 81 -20.47 -13.75 2.71
CA ARG A 81 -21.48 -13.72 1.64
C ARG A 81 -21.68 -15.09 0.97
N GLN A 82 -20.59 -15.77 0.67
CA GLN A 82 -20.65 -17.11 0.06
C GLN A 82 -21.30 -18.12 1.00
N ALA A 83 -20.97 -18.08 2.30
CA ALA A 83 -21.60 -18.93 3.30
C ALA A 83 -23.11 -18.67 3.41
N SER A 84 -23.53 -17.40 3.50
CA SER A 84 -24.95 -17.03 3.56
C SER A 84 -25.72 -17.48 2.31
N ALA A 85 -25.14 -17.32 1.12
CA ALA A 85 -25.74 -17.80 -0.12
C ALA A 85 -25.91 -19.34 -0.13
N LYS A 86 -24.91 -20.09 0.35
CA LYS A 86 -24.98 -21.55 0.47
C LYS A 86 -26.08 -21.98 1.45
N THR A 87 -26.21 -21.31 2.60
CA THR A 87 -27.26 -21.59 3.58
C THR A 87 -28.66 -21.34 2.99
N LEU A 88 -28.84 -20.26 2.22
CA LEU A 88 -30.11 -19.97 1.55
C LEU A 88 -30.48 -21.03 0.53
N ASN A 89 -29.52 -21.51 -0.27
CA ASN A 89 -29.77 -22.56 -1.25
C ASN A 89 -30.12 -23.90 -0.59
N ASN A 90 -29.43 -24.29 0.48
CA ASN A 90 -29.73 -25.52 1.21
C ASN A 90 -31.13 -25.52 1.86
N LYS A 91 -31.63 -24.35 2.29
CA LYS A 91 -33.01 -24.22 2.81
C LYS A 91 -34.07 -24.34 1.73
N LYS A 92 -33.77 -23.94 0.48
CA LYS A 92 -34.71 -24.04 -0.65
C LYS A 92 -34.87 -25.46 -1.20
N THR A 93 -33.89 -26.33 -1.00
CA THR A 93 -33.91 -27.73 -1.49
C THR A 93 -34.55 -28.72 -0.50
N ASN A 94 -34.85 -28.31 0.72
CA ASN A 94 -35.49 -29.14 1.75
C ASN A 94 -37.02 -28.90 1.87
N VAL A 95 -37.66 -28.43 0.80
CA VAL A 95 -39.11 -28.27 0.68
C VAL A 95 -39.59 -29.11 -0.50
#